data_AF-A0A7X3XUK0-F1
#
_entry.id   AF-A0A7X3XUK0-F1
#
_cell.length_a   1.000
_cell.length_b   1.000
_cell.length_c   1.000
_cell.angle_alpha   90.00
_cell.angle_beta   90.00
_cell.angle_gamma   90.00
#
_symmetry.space_group_name_H-M   'P 1'
#
loop_
_entity.id
_entity.type
_entity.pdbx_description
1 polymer ?
#
loop_
_entity_poly.entity_id
_entity_poly.type
_entity_poly.pdbx_seq_one_letter_code
_entity_poly.pdbx_strand_id
1 'polypeptide(L)'
;MRPLLLPGALAGLLAGYLLVPGVRATPGLFWGIAGASAGVLVWTVWLAVSRRRAGEALVMDFQAIRPHWVQLLAQGTVLAWWGWFVPAVYGFAPFILAQLILAVAVEALFGWTRRGRHTLGFGPVPVVFSLNLFLWFHLDWFFLQVAMVVLVYVGKEFIRWRVGGRSRHIFNPSAFALAVASLALIATGTTGITLGVEIAQSQYVPPLIFVVIFLAALPGQLLFGVATMTMPAVLTIWGFSAAYLAATGEYFFYDAYIPIAVFLGLHLLFTDPATSPRSELGRVLFAVLYGAGVVGSVFALNAVSAPPFYDKLLPVPILNLLAPMLDRAATALAPRLGVAWAAAMGAVPTRRRVATVGLWAAVFATLSFTGALGDHHPGQYYPFWRDACEAGSDRACDYSGIMQQSFCDRGSGWACNEFGILMAETDRDFRGAAGEFERACGLGFAPGCANLEALGAGAMELGRAAPPVGELPIVLRGSKGPVTERDPEALRALGCERGWRELGCP
;
A
#
# COMPACT_ATOMS: atom_id res chain seq x y z
N MET A 1 0.35 34.41 -23.97
CA MET A 1 0.76 34.67 -22.56
C MET A 1 -0.32 34.33 -21.54
N ARG A 2 -1.61 34.52 -21.84
CA ARG A 2 -2.72 34.05 -20.98
C ARG A 2 -2.56 32.63 -20.41
N PRO A 3 -2.00 31.63 -21.12
CA PRO A 3 -1.78 30.29 -20.56
C PRO A 3 -0.88 30.26 -19.31
N LEU A 4 0.08 31.19 -19.20
CA LEU A 4 1.02 31.24 -18.08
C LEU A 4 0.42 31.84 -16.80
N LEU A 5 -0.81 32.37 -16.85
CA LEU A 5 -1.54 32.79 -15.65
C LEU A 5 -1.88 31.58 -14.76
N LEU A 6 -2.10 30.40 -15.36
CA LEU A 6 -2.43 29.18 -14.62
C LEU A 6 -1.30 28.78 -13.64
N PRO A 7 -0.06 28.48 -14.09
CA PRO A 7 1.01 28.10 -13.16
C PRO A 7 1.38 29.23 -12.19
N GLY A 8 1.25 30.50 -12.59
CA GLY A 8 1.42 31.65 -11.68
C GLY A 8 0.39 31.68 -10.56
N ALA A 9 -0.89 31.47 -10.88
CA ALA A 9 -1.96 31.39 -9.89
C ALA A 9 -1.80 30.17 -8.97
N LEU A 10 -1.43 29.01 -9.52
CA LEU A 10 -1.17 27.79 -8.73
C LEU A 10 0.01 27.99 -7.78
N ALA A 11 1.07 28.69 -8.19
CA ALA A 11 2.17 29.04 -7.30
C ALA A 11 1.73 30.01 -6.19
N GLY A 12 0.84 30.96 -6.49
CA GLY A 12 0.21 31.82 -5.48
C GLY A 12 -0.62 31.02 -4.46
N LEU A 13 -1.40 30.03 -4.92
CA LEU A 13 -2.14 29.13 -4.04
C LEU A 13 -1.21 28.31 -3.14
N LEU A 14 -0.10 27.78 -3.68
CA LEU A 14 0.93 27.11 -2.87
C LEU A 14 1.55 28.06 -1.85
N ALA A 15 1.93 29.28 -2.26
CA ALA A 15 2.48 30.27 -1.35
C ALA A 15 1.49 30.65 -0.23
N GLY A 16 0.18 30.58 -0.48
CA GLY A 16 -0.87 30.77 0.53
C GLY A 16 -0.77 29.81 1.71
N TYR A 17 -0.27 28.58 1.53
CA TYR A 17 -0.04 27.65 2.64
C TYR A 17 1.01 28.17 3.64
N LEU A 18 1.94 29.02 3.21
CA LEU A 18 2.97 29.62 4.08
C LEU A 18 2.37 30.58 5.12
N LEU A 19 1.11 30.99 4.97
CA LEU A 19 0.41 31.82 5.95
C LEU A 19 -0.13 30.98 7.13
N VAL A 20 -0.29 29.67 6.95
CA VAL A 20 -0.81 28.76 7.97
C VAL A 20 0.22 28.60 9.09
N PRO A 21 -0.13 28.85 10.37
CA PRO A 21 0.82 28.75 11.49
C PRO A 21 1.51 27.38 11.59
N GLY A 22 0.76 26.28 11.41
CA GLY A 22 1.32 24.93 11.43
C GLY A 22 2.36 24.69 10.33
N VAL A 23 2.18 25.26 9.14
CA VAL A 23 3.17 25.17 8.04
C VAL A 23 4.44 25.92 8.42
N ARG A 24 4.33 27.12 9.02
CA ARG A 24 5.49 27.92 9.45
C ARG A 24 6.26 27.29 10.60
N ALA A 25 5.57 26.57 11.48
CA ALA A 25 6.17 25.89 12.63
C ALA A 25 6.95 24.62 12.25
N THR A 26 6.74 24.07 11.04
CA THR A 26 7.37 22.83 10.58
C THR A 26 8.37 23.12 9.46
N PRO A 27 9.69 23.17 9.72
CA PRO A 27 10.69 23.65 8.76
C PRO A 27 10.70 22.93 7.41
N GLY A 28 10.62 21.59 7.43
CA GLY A 28 10.62 20.79 6.20
C GLY A 28 9.41 21.03 5.30
N LEU A 29 8.25 21.22 5.92
CA LEU A 29 7.01 21.57 5.25
C LEU A 29 7.07 23.01 4.69
N PHE A 30 7.51 23.96 5.50
CA PHE A 30 7.71 25.35 5.08
C PHE A 30 8.62 25.43 3.85
N TRP A 31 9.82 24.86 3.93
CA TRP A 31 10.79 24.93 2.84
C TRP A 31 10.36 24.11 1.62
N GLY A 32 9.66 22.98 1.82
CA GLY A 32 9.06 22.23 0.71
C GLY A 32 8.05 23.06 -0.08
N ILE A 33 7.11 23.73 0.60
CA ILE A 33 6.10 24.58 -0.03
C ILE A 33 6.71 25.87 -0.62
N ALA A 34 7.63 26.52 0.10
CA ALA A 34 8.32 27.71 -0.37
C ALA A 34 9.17 27.42 -1.61
N GLY A 35 9.93 26.32 -1.59
CA GLY A 35 10.72 25.87 -2.73
C GLY A 35 9.86 25.50 -3.94
N ALA A 36 8.75 24.78 -3.71
CA ALA A 36 7.80 24.42 -4.77
C ALA A 36 7.18 25.67 -5.43
N SER A 37 6.66 26.61 -4.63
CA SER A 37 6.04 27.84 -5.12
C SER A 37 7.05 28.73 -5.85
N ALA A 38 8.24 28.95 -5.28
CA ALA A 38 9.31 29.72 -5.91
C ALA A 38 9.78 29.05 -7.22
N GLY A 39 9.96 27.74 -7.24
CA GLY A 39 10.36 26.98 -8.43
C GLY A 39 9.34 27.11 -9.57
N VAL A 40 8.05 26.97 -9.28
CA VAL A 40 6.97 27.16 -10.27
C VAL A 40 6.96 28.60 -10.79
N LEU A 41 7.11 29.61 -9.92
CA LEU A 41 7.16 31.02 -10.34
C LEU A 41 8.35 31.31 -11.24
N VAL A 42 9.56 30.92 -10.83
CA VAL A 42 10.80 31.13 -11.58
C VAL A 42 10.70 30.47 -12.96
N TRP A 43 10.23 29.22 -13.02
CA TRP A 43 10.04 28.53 -14.29
C TRP A 43 8.98 29.22 -15.15
N THR A 44 7.87 29.66 -14.57
CA THR A 44 6.82 30.40 -15.30
C THR A 44 7.38 31.68 -15.92
N VAL A 45 8.13 32.48 -15.17
CA VAL A 45 8.77 33.72 -15.64
C VAL A 45 9.80 33.42 -16.74
N TRP A 46 10.67 32.43 -16.52
CA TRP A 46 11.65 32.01 -17.52
C TRP A 46 10.98 31.59 -18.83
N LEU A 47 9.94 30.75 -18.77
CA LEU A 47 9.20 30.29 -19.93
C LEU A 47 8.49 31.44 -20.65
N ALA A 48 7.94 32.40 -19.90
CA ALA A 48 7.35 33.61 -20.45
C ALA A 48 8.36 34.43 -21.27
N VAL A 49 9.55 34.66 -20.70
CA VAL A 49 10.63 35.42 -21.35
C VAL A 49 11.17 34.67 -22.57
N SER A 50 11.43 33.37 -22.42
CA SER A 50 11.94 32.51 -23.48
C SER A 50 11.00 32.48 -24.70
N ARG A 51 9.70 32.25 -24.50
CA ARG A 51 8.72 32.19 -25.59
C ARG A 51 8.43 33.55 -26.22
N ARG A 52 8.45 34.64 -25.43
CA ARG A 52 8.39 36.01 -25.97
C ARG A 52 9.55 36.28 -26.93
N ARG A 53 10.78 35.92 -26.53
CA ARG A 53 11.98 36.12 -27.37
C ARG A 53 11.94 35.28 -28.66
N ALA A 54 11.38 34.06 -28.58
CA ALA A 54 11.23 33.20 -29.75
C ALA A 54 10.04 33.57 -30.65
N GLY A 55 9.14 34.47 -30.22
CA GLY A 55 7.92 34.81 -30.96
C GLY A 55 6.89 33.66 -31.00
N GLU A 56 7.03 32.66 -30.12
CA GLU A 56 6.21 31.45 -30.16
C GLU A 56 5.03 31.53 -29.19
N ALA A 57 3.85 31.10 -29.67
CA ALA A 57 2.66 31.01 -28.84
C ALA A 57 2.61 29.70 -28.04
N LEU A 58 2.14 29.78 -26.80
CA LEU A 58 1.80 28.62 -25.99
C LEU A 58 0.35 28.23 -26.22
N VAL A 59 0.10 26.94 -26.43
CA VAL A 59 -1.23 26.38 -26.65
C VAL A 59 -1.70 25.66 -25.41
N MET A 60 -2.96 25.87 -25.03
CA MET A 60 -3.61 25.18 -23.92
C MET A 60 -4.95 24.65 -24.41
N ASP A 61 -5.17 23.35 -24.24
CA ASP A 61 -6.43 22.69 -24.53
C ASP A 61 -6.96 21.98 -23.30
N PHE A 62 -8.22 21.57 -23.34
CA PHE A 62 -8.82 20.73 -22.33
C PHE A 62 -9.20 19.36 -22.91
N GLN A 63 -8.85 18.29 -22.21
CA GLN A 63 -9.26 16.94 -22.59
C GLN A 63 -9.53 16.06 -21.36
N ALA A 64 -10.78 15.59 -21.25
CA ALA A 64 -11.17 14.58 -20.28
C ALA A 64 -10.99 13.17 -20.86
N ILE A 65 -9.82 12.57 -20.61
CA ILE A 65 -9.50 11.21 -21.07
C ILE A 65 -10.10 10.17 -20.12
N ARG A 66 -10.79 9.16 -20.67
CA ARG A 66 -11.54 8.14 -19.93
C ARG A 66 -10.74 7.45 -18.80
N PRO A 67 -9.56 6.86 -19.08
CA PRO A 67 -8.71 6.29 -18.04
C PRO A 67 -8.50 7.18 -16.80
N HIS A 68 -8.26 8.49 -16.99
CA HIS A 68 -7.91 9.37 -15.89
C HIS A 68 -9.09 9.62 -14.94
N TRP A 69 -10.28 9.91 -15.46
CA TRP A 69 -11.42 10.18 -14.58
C TRP A 69 -11.99 8.91 -13.95
N VAL A 70 -11.90 7.76 -14.63
CA VAL A 70 -12.28 6.46 -14.03
C VAL A 70 -11.34 6.11 -12.87
N GLN A 71 -10.03 6.29 -13.05
CA GLN A 71 -9.06 6.07 -11.97
C GLN A 71 -9.22 7.07 -10.82
N LEU A 72 -9.54 8.33 -11.12
CA LEU A 72 -9.85 9.35 -10.10
C LEU A 72 -11.00 8.88 -9.22
N LEU A 73 -12.10 8.41 -9.80
CA LEU A 73 -13.25 7.92 -9.04
C LEU A 73 -12.88 6.67 -8.22
N ALA A 74 -12.15 5.73 -8.81
CA ALA A 74 -11.76 4.49 -8.13
C ALA A 74 -10.85 4.77 -6.92
N GLN A 75 -9.76 5.49 -7.12
CA GLN A 75 -8.82 5.83 -6.04
C GLN A 75 -9.42 6.82 -5.04
N GLY A 76 -10.24 7.77 -5.51
CA GLY A 76 -10.98 8.69 -4.66
C GLY A 76 -11.96 7.97 -3.74
N THR A 77 -12.65 6.94 -4.23
CA THR A 77 -13.52 6.08 -3.41
C THR A 77 -12.74 5.40 -2.31
N VAL A 78 -11.58 4.82 -2.64
CA VAL A 78 -10.74 4.13 -1.63
C VAL A 78 -10.17 5.13 -0.62
N LEU A 79 -9.67 6.29 -1.05
CA LEU A 79 -9.18 7.34 -0.16
C LEU A 79 -10.27 7.85 0.78
N ALA A 80 -11.49 8.08 0.26
CA ALA A 80 -12.62 8.54 1.06
C ALA A 80 -13.06 7.47 2.07
N TRP A 81 -13.15 6.20 1.65
CA TRP A 81 -13.48 5.10 2.54
C TRP A 81 -12.43 4.92 3.63
N TRP A 82 -11.14 4.91 3.28
CA TRP A 82 -10.06 4.81 4.25
C TRP A 82 -10.06 5.99 5.21
N GLY A 83 -10.23 7.22 4.71
CA GLY A 83 -10.26 8.40 5.55
C GLY A 83 -11.43 8.43 6.53
N TRP A 84 -12.60 7.90 6.15
CA TRP A 84 -13.75 7.80 7.04
C TRP A 84 -13.43 7.10 8.37
N PHE A 85 -12.57 6.07 8.34
CA PHE A 85 -12.19 5.30 9.53
C PHE A 85 -10.83 5.69 10.11
N VAL A 86 -10.01 6.44 9.36
CA VAL A 86 -8.64 6.79 9.75
C VAL A 86 -8.47 8.32 9.72
N PRO A 87 -8.62 9.00 10.87
CA PRO A 87 -8.57 10.46 10.94
C PRO A 87 -7.30 11.10 10.38
N ALA A 88 -6.16 10.38 10.44
CA ALA A 88 -4.90 10.83 9.88
C ALA A 88 -4.99 11.14 8.38
N VAL A 89 -5.82 10.41 7.62
CA VAL A 89 -6.03 10.66 6.18
C VAL A 89 -6.71 12.01 5.96
N TYR A 90 -7.74 12.34 6.76
CA TYR A 90 -8.38 13.66 6.71
C TYR A 90 -7.42 14.76 7.14
N GLY A 91 -6.64 14.53 8.20
CA GLY A 91 -5.60 15.44 8.64
C GLY A 91 -4.55 15.72 7.55
N PHE A 92 -4.27 14.73 6.70
CA PHE A 92 -3.30 14.86 5.61
C PHE A 92 -3.88 15.46 4.31
N ALA A 93 -5.21 15.58 4.19
CA ALA A 93 -5.88 16.03 2.97
C ALA A 93 -5.41 17.40 2.43
N PRO A 94 -5.12 18.44 3.26
CA PRO A 94 -4.55 19.69 2.76
C PRO A 94 -3.21 19.50 2.04
N PHE A 95 -2.39 18.53 2.47
CA PHE A 95 -1.10 18.25 1.84
C PHE A 95 -1.25 17.46 0.54
N ILE A 96 -2.29 16.62 0.43
CA ILE A 96 -2.70 16.01 -0.85
C ILE A 96 -3.13 17.11 -1.84
N LEU A 97 -3.90 18.10 -1.37
CA LEU A 97 -4.29 19.25 -2.19
C LEU A 97 -3.08 20.08 -2.65
N ALA A 98 -2.11 20.33 -1.77
CA ALA A 98 -0.86 20.99 -2.15
C ALA A 98 -0.09 20.20 -3.23
N GLN A 99 -0.01 18.86 -3.10
CA GLN A 99 0.57 18.00 -4.13
C GLN A 99 -0.19 18.08 -5.46
N LEU A 100 -1.53 18.13 -5.45
CA LEU A 100 -2.35 18.28 -6.65
C LEU A 100 -2.09 19.62 -7.36
N ILE A 101 -2.05 20.72 -6.60
CA ILE A 101 -1.77 22.06 -7.15
C ILE A 101 -0.38 22.06 -7.82
N LEU A 102 0.62 21.49 -7.14
CA LEU A 102 1.97 21.34 -7.67
C LEU A 102 2.00 20.47 -8.94
N ALA A 103 1.32 19.33 -8.91
CA ALA A 103 1.28 18.36 -10.00
C ALA A 103 0.69 18.98 -11.29
N VAL A 104 -0.41 19.73 -11.18
CA VAL A 104 -1.00 20.47 -12.30
C VAL A 104 -0.03 21.53 -12.82
N ALA A 105 0.62 22.29 -11.94
CA ALA A 105 1.56 23.33 -12.34
C ALA A 105 2.78 22.76 -13.08
N VAL A 106 3.39 21.70 -12.53
CA VAL A 106 4.58 21.05 -13.07
C VAL A 106 4.27 20.33 -14.39
N GLU A 107 3.12 19.65 -14.51
CA GLU A 107 2.70 19.05 -15.79
C GLU A 107 2.56 20.08 -16.89
N ALA A 108 1.95 21.23 -16.56
CA ALA A 108 1.75 22.32 -17.50
C ALA A 108 3.09 22.92 -17.95
N LEU A 109 3.98 23.21 -17.01
CA LEU A 109 5.30 23.76 -17.27
C LEU A 109 6.17 22.81 -18.13
N PHE A 110 6.26 21.52 -17.80
CA PHE A 110 6.96 20.55 -18.65
C PHE A 110 6.35 20.45 -20.05
N GLY A 111 5.01 20.38 -20.15
CA GLY A 111 4.30 20.31 -21.42
C GLY A 111 4.63 21.49 -22.34
N TRP A 112 4.53 22.71 -21.82
CA TRP A 112 4.85 23.91 -22.58
C TRP A 112 6.34 24.08 -22.87
N THR A 113 7.23 23.76 -21.93
CA THR A 113 8.68 23.87 -22.15
C THR A 113 9.13 22.96 -23.28
N ARG A 114 8.61 21.73 -23.38
CA ARG A 114 9.07 20.78 -24.39
C ARG A 114 8.30 20.84 -25.70
N ARG A 115 6.98 21.03 -25.65
CA ARG A 115 6.10 20.86 -26.84
C ARG A 115 5.39 22.16 -27.25
N GLY A 116 5.52 23.24 -26.47
CA GLY A 116 4.73 24.46 -26.68
C GLY A 116 3.23 24.28 -26.42
N ARG A 117 2.78 23.09 -26.00
CA ARG A 117 1.38 22.72 -25.82
C ARG A 117 1.18 21.94 -24.54
N HIS A 118 0.13 22.28 -23.80
CA HIS A 118 -0.34 21.54 -22.63
C HIS A 118 -1.82 21.22 -22.79
N THR A 119 -2.21 20.03 -22.34
CA THR A 119 -3.60 19.58 -22.31
C THR A 119 -4.02 19.41 -20.87
N LEU A 120 -4.86 20.33 -20.40
CA LEU A 120 -5.45 20.29 -19.08
C LEU A 120 -6.46 19.14 -19.01
N GLY A 121 -6.43 18.37 -17.92
CA GLY A 121 -7.36 17.28 -17.70
C GLY A 121 -7.13 16.62 -16.34
N PHE A 122 -7.76 15.46 -16.13
CA PHE A 122 -7.71 14.76 -14.86
C PHE A 122 -6.39 13.99 -14.61
N GLY A 123 -5.42 14.02 -15.52
CA GLY A 123 -4.19 13.22 -15.45
C GLY A 123 -3.40 13.32 -14.14
N PRO A 124 -3.23 14.53 -13.55
CA PRO A 124 -2.54 14.69 -12.27
C PRO A 124 -3.21 14.01 -11.08
N VAL A 125 -4.55 13.92 -11.08
CA VAL A 125 -5.30 13.53 -9.89
C VAL A 125 -5.05 12.06 -9.51
N PRO A 126 -5.21 11.07 -10.41
CA PRO A 126 -4.90 9.68 -10.10
C PRO A 126 -3.42 9.44 -9.74
N VAL A 127 -2.52 10.24 -10.31
CA VAL A 127 -1.10 10.13 -9.97
C VAL A 127 -0.89 10.51 -8.51
N VAL A 128 -1.38 11.67 -8.09
CA VAL A 128 -1.22 12.14 -6.70
C VAL A 128 -1.99 11.23 -5.74
N PHE A 129 -3.21 10.83 -6.07
CA PHE A 129 -3.97 9.87 -5.24
C PHE A 129 -3.23 8.55 -5.09
N SER A 130 -2.64 8.02 -6.18
CA SER A 130 -1.80 6.85 -6.12
C SER A 130 -0.58 7.03 -5.21
N LEU A 131 0.17 8.14 -5.29
CA LEU A 131 1.29 8.38 -4.38
C LEU A 131 0.81 8.32 -2.91
N ASN A 132 -0.31 8.98 -2.62
CA ASN A 132 -0.85 9.10 -1.27
C ASN A 132 -1.61 7.84 -0.78
N LEU A 133 -1.84 6.85 -1.63
CA LEU A 133 -2.34 5.53 -1.21
C LEU A 133 -1.22 4.58 -0.76
N PHE A 134 0.05 4.93 -1.01
CA PHE A 134 1.18 4.02 -0.77
C PHE A 134 2.30 4.61 0.08
N LEU A 135 2.55 5.92 0.02
CA LEU A 135 3.68 6.52 0.74
C LEU A 135 3.44 8.00 1.05
N TRP A 136 3.58 8.36 2.32
CA TRP A 136 3.71 9.75 2.78
C TRP A 136 5.05 9.93 3.47
N PHE A 137 5.70 11.05 3.24
CA PHE A 137 6.77 11.51 4.11
C PHE A 137 6.19 12.19 5.35
N HIS A 138 6.87 12.07 6.50
CA HIS A 138 6.59 12.94 7.64
C HIS A 138 6.70 14.41 7.22
N LEU A 139 5.98 15.30 7.90
CA LEU A 139 5.90 16.72 7.50
C LEU A 139 7.26 17.42 7.53
N ASP A 140 8.18 17.00 8.41
CA ASP A 140 9.57 17.49 8.43
C ASP A 140 10.40 17.09 7.20
N TRP A 141 9.92 16.11 6.45
CA TRP A 141 10.54 15.62 5.21
C TRP A 141 9.67 15.88 3.98
N PHE A 142 8.67 16.77 4.09
CA PHE A 142 7.69 17.01 3.03
C PHE A 142 8.30 17.52 1.71
N PHE A 143 9.48 18.11 1.74
CA PHE A 143 10.22 18.46 0.52
C PHE A 143 10.54 17.24 -0.35
N LEU A 144 10.65 16.03 0.21
CA LEU A 144 10.78 14.78 -0.54
C LEU A 144 9.46 14.39 -1.21
N GLN A 145 8.31 14.68 -0.59
CA GLN A 145 7.00 14.53 -1.23
C GLN A 145 6.88 15.45 -2.46
N VAL A 146 7.34 16.70 -2.35
CA VAL A 146 7.44 17.66 -3.47
C VAL A 146 8.34 17.10 -4.57
N ALA A 147 9.53 16.60 -4.21
CA ALA A 147 10.46 16.00 -5.15
C ALA A 147 9.87 14.78 -5.87
N MET A 148 9.12 13.94 -5.16
CA MET A 148 8.41 12.80 -5.77
C MET A 148 7.37 13.24 -6.81
N VAL A 149 6.57 14.26 -6.52
CA VAL A 149 5.60 14.80 -7.49
C VAL A 149 6.33 15.31 -8.74
N VAL A 150 7.46 16.01 -8.59
CA VAL A 150 8.27 16.45 -9.73
C VAL A 150 8.85 15.25 -10.51
N LEU A 151 9.35 14.24 -9.80
CA LEU A 151 9.95 13.03 -10.38
C LEU A 151 8.97 12.25 -11.26
N VAL A 152 7.69 12.18 -10.88
CA VAL A 152 6.62 11.62 -11.74
C VAL A 152 6.69 12.24 -13.13
N TYR A 153 6.68 13.57 -13.21
CA TYR A 153 6.59 14.28 -14.49
C TYR A 153 7.91 14.28 -15.25
N VAL A 154 9.05 14.26 -14.53
CA VAL A 154 10.36 14.00 -15.14
C VAL A 154 10.36 12.62 -15.81
N GLY A 155 9.94 11.57 -15.11
CA GLY A 155 9.85 10.22 -15.68
C GLY A 155 8.90 10.16 -16.88
N LYS A 156 7.69 10.72 -16.75
CA LYS A 156 6.67 10.76 -17.81
C LYS A 156 7.16 11.49 -19.06
N GLU A 157 7.90 12.59 -18.90
CA GLU A 157 8.30 13.43 -20.01
C GLU A 157 9.63 12.98 -20.64
N PHE A 158 10.62 12.58 -19.86
CA PHE A 158 11.96 12.24 -20.38
C PHE A 158 12.16 10.75 -20.65
N ILE A 159 11.53 9.86 -19.88
CA ILE A 159 11.74 8.42 -20.02
C ILE A 159 10.66 7.80 -20.92
N ARG A 160 10.95 7.83 -22.23
CA ARG A 160 10.00 7.45 -23.29
C ARG A 160 10.69 6.59 -24.34
N TRP A 161 9.99 5.58 -24.83
CA TRP A 161 10.40 4.84 -26.03
C TRP A 161 9.59 5.23 -27.26
N ARG A 162 10.07 4.84 -28.43
CA ARG A 162 9.28 4.86 -29.68
C ARG A 162 8.81 3.45 -29.98
N VAL A 163 7.50 3.25 -30.01
CA VAL A 163 6.91 1.96 -30.40
C VAL A 163 5.77 2.20 -31.37
N GLY A 164 5.85 1.57 -32.55
CA GLY A 164 4.84 1.75 -33.61
C GLY A 164 4.72 3.21 -34.07
N GLY A 165 5.85 3.91 -34.22
CA GLY A 165 5.89 5.31 -34.66
C GLY A 165 5.43 6.36 -33.65
N ARG A 166 4.93 5.96 -32.46
CA ARG A 166 4.47 6.88 -31.41
C ARG A 166 5.41 6.90 -30.21
N SER A 167 5.68 8.09 -29.67
CA SER A 167 6.42 8.27 -28.43
C SER A 167 5.50 8.15 -27.21
N ARG A 168 5.82 7.24 -26.29
CA ARG A 168 5.05 7.04 -25.05
C ARG A 168 6.00 6.82 -23.87
N HIS A 169 5.55 7.18 -22.68
CA HIS A 169 6.30 6.87 -21.46
C HIS A 169 6.38 5.36 -21.26
N ILE A 170 7.47 4.92 -20.64
CA ILE A 170 7.72 3.50 -20.39
C ILE A 170 6.99 3.09 -19.11
N PHE A 171 7.20 3.86 -18.04
CA PHE A 171 6.75 3.50 -16.70
C PHE A 171 5.39 4.09 -16.35
N ASN A 172 4.63 3.39 -15.51
CA ASN A 172 3.53 4.01 -14.80
C ASN A 172 4.11 5.18 -13.97
N PRO A 173 3.61 6.42 -14.15
CA PRO A 173 4.25 7.60 -13.54
C PRO A 173 4.32 7.56 -12.01
N SER A 174 3.25 7.16 -11.31
CA SER A 174 3.27 7.08 -9.85
C SER A 174 4.09 5.88 -9.37
N ALA A 175 3.98 4.72 -10.03
CA ALA A 175 4.77 3.54 -9.67
C ALA A 175 6.28 3.78 -9.81
N PHE A 176 6.70 4.52 -10.84
CA PHE A 176 8.10 4.90 -11.03
C PHE A 176 8.61 5.76 -9.87
N ALA A 177 7.89 6.83 -9.52
CA ALA A 177 8.29 7.71 -8.42
C ALA A 177 8.30 6.97 -7.08
N LEU A 178 7.30 6.13 -6.82
CA LEU A 178 7.21 5.28 -5.62
C LEU A 178 8.39 4.31 -5.54
N ALA A 179 8.73 3.62 -6.64
CA ALA A 179 9.84 2.68 -6.65
C ALA A 179 11.20 3.37 -6.46
N VAL A 180 11.44 4.53 -7.09
CA VAL A 180 12.67 5.29 -6.89
C VAL A 180 12.79 5.77 -5.44
N ALA A 181 11.71 6.31 -4.87
CA ALA A 181 11.69 6.71 -3.46
C ALA A 181 11.93 5.51 -2.54
N SER A 182 11.28 4.37 -2.81
CA SER A 182 11.44 3.12 -2.06
C SER A 182 12.90 2.64 -2.08
N LEU A 183 13.52 2.57 -3.25
CA LEU A 183 14.92 2.15 -3.39
C LEU A 183 15.87 3.10 -2.66
N ALA A 184 15.62 4.42 -2.71
CA ALA A 184 16.41 5.39 -1.97
C ALA A 184 16.29 5.16 -0.46
N LEU A 185 15.07 5.00 0.06
CA LEU A 185 14.80 4.78 1.49
C LEU A 185 15.40 3.47 2.01
N ILE A 186 15.36 2.41 1.19
CA ILE A 186 15.99 1.12 1.50
C ILE A 186 17.51 1.30 1.54
N ALA A 187 18.10 1.91 0.51
CA ALA A 187 19.55 2.07 0.40
C ALA A 187 20.14 2.95 1.51
N THR A 188 19.39 3.95 2.00
CA THR A 188 19.83 4.84 3.08
C THR A 188 19.44 4.35 4.47
N GLY A 189 18.62 3.30 4.59
CA GLY A 189 18.11 2.83 5.88
C GLY A 189 17.16 3.82 6.56
N THR A 190 16.55 4.76 5.82
CA THR A 190 15.76 5.86 6.39
C THR A 190 14.26 5.68 6.23
N THR A 191 13.75 4.45 6.20
CA THR A 191 12.29 4.20 6.03
C THR A 191 11.44 4.92 7.09
N GLY A 192 11.98 5.10 8.31
CA GLY A 192 11.31 5.81 9.41
C GLY A 192 11.08 7.31 9.20
N ILE A 193 11.55 7.91 8.10
CA ILE A 193 11.15 9.29 7.72
C ILE A 193 9.80 9.33 6.98
N THR A 194 9.17 8.17 6.80
CA THR A 194 7.90 8.00 6.09
C THR A 194 6.86 7.34 6.97
N LEU A 195 5.60 7.54 6.60
CA LEU A 195 4.44 6.85 7.19
C LEU A 195 4.05 5.60 6.38
N GLY A 196 4.97 5.01 5.61
CA GLY A 196 4.65 3.94 4.66
C GLY A 196 4.12 2.67 5.33
N VAL A 197 4.67 2.31 6.49
CA VAL A 197 4.25 1.14 7.27
C VAL A 197 2.87 1.41 7.90
N GLU A 198 2.68 2.60 8.46
CA GLU A 198 1.46 3.06 9.09
C GLU A 198 0.30 3.15 8.09
N ILE A 199 0.58 3.59 6.86
CA ILE A 199 -0.39 3.57 5.76
C ILE A 199 -0.79 2.12 5.44
N ALA A 200 0.20 1.23 5.27
CA ALA A 200 -0.08 -0.16 4.95
C ALA A 200 -0.89 -0.88 6.04
N GLN A 201 -0.60 -0.60 7.31
CA GLN A 201 -1.32 -1.16 8.46
C GLN A 201 -2.70 -0.53 8.65
N SER A 202 -2.82 0.80 8.56
CA SER A 202 -4.10 1.48 8.78
C SER A 202 -5.13 1.21 7.68
N GLN A 203 -4.71 0.73 6.50
CA GLN A 203 -5.62 0.23 5.46
C GLN A 203 -6.39 -1.03 5.89
N TYR A 204 -5.98 -1.73 6.96
CA TYR A 204 -6.75 -2.81 7.56
C TYR A 204 -7.90 -2.32 8.44
N VAL A 205 -7.89 -1.06 8.90
CA VAL A 205 -8.89 -0.51 9.83
C VAL A 205 -10.30 -0.49 9.24
N PRO A 206 -10.53 0.01 8.00
CA PRO A 206 -11.87 0.03 7.43
C PRO A 206 -12.43 -1.39 7.25
N PRO A 207 -13.70 -1.64 7.61
CA PRO A 207 -14.36 -2.89 7.31
C PRO A 207 -14.54 -3.06 5.80
N LEU A 208 -14.59 -4.30 5.33
CA LEU A 208 -14.90 -4.68 3.95
C LEU A 208 -13.99 -4.02 2.88
N ILE A 209 -12.78 -3.60 3.26
CA ILE A 209 -11.88 -2.85 2.36
C ILE A 209 -11.52 -3.63 1.08
N PHE A 210 -11.38 -4.96 1.14
CA PHE A 210 -11.22 -5.79 -0.06
C PHE A 210 -12.39 -5.64 -1.04
N VAL A 211 -13.62 -5.63 -0.51
CA VAL A 211 -14.84 -5.43 -1.32
C VAL A 211 -14.86 -4.03 -1.91
N VAL A 212 -14.52 -3.01 -1.12
CA VAL A 212 -14.49 -1.62 -1.60
C VAL A 212 -13.47 -1.45 -2.74
N ILE A 213 -12.25 -1.99 -2.58
CA ILE A 213 -11.22 -1.94 -3.63
C ILE A 213 -11.71 -2.67 -4.89
N PHE A 214 -12.29 -3.86 -4.72
CA PHE A 214 -12.81 -4.66 -5.82
C PHE A 214 -13.89 -3.90 -6.60
N LEU A 215 -14.91 -3.39 -5.91
CA LEU A 215 -16.01 -2.64 -6.51
C LEU A 215 -15.55 -1.33 -7.16
N ALA A 216 -14.66 -0.58 -6.50
CA ALA A 216 -14.10 0.65 -7.05
C ALA A 216 -13.32 0.42 -8.36
N ALA A 217 -12.71 -0.76 -8.52
CA ALA A 217 -11.94 -1.12 -9.71
C ALA A 217 -12.79 -1.71 -10.85
N LEU A 218 -14.01 -2.21 -10.58
CA LEU A 218 -14.86 -2.85 -11.60
C LEU A 218 -15.10 -1.99 -12.86
N PRO A 219 -15.36 -0.67 -12.78
CA PRO A 219 -15.52 0.15 -13.97
C PRO A 219 -14.28 0.14 -14.86
N GLY A 220 -13.09 0.25 -14.27
CA GLY A 220 -11.82 0.17 -15.00
C GLY A 220 -11.60 -1.20 -15.64
N GLN A 221 -11.95 -2.27 -14.93
CA GLN A 221 -11.85 -3.65 -15.43
C GLN A 221 -12.75 -3.89 -16.65
N LEU A 222 -14.00 -3.43 -16.60
CA LEU A 222 -14.96 -3.54 -17.72
C LEU A 222 -14.55 -2.69 -18.93
N LEU A 223 -14.11 -1.45 -18.69
CA LEU A 223 -13.79 -0.49 -19.74
C LEU A 223 -12.44 -0.76 -20.44
N PHE A 224 -11.44 -1.25 -19.70
CA PHE A 224 -10.07 -1.40 -20.21
C PHE A 224 -9.62 -2.86 -20.35
N GLY A 225 -10.43 -3.82 -19.90
CA GLY A 225 -10.13 -5.25 -19.97
C GLY A 225 -8.92 -5.64 -19.12
N VAL A 226 -8.70 -4.95 -18.01
CA VAL A 226 -7.54 -5.17 -17.13
C VAL A 226 -7.75 -6.33 -16.14
N ALA A 227 -8.96 -6.92 -16.12
CA ALA A 227 -9.23 -8.14 -15.35
C ALA A 227 -8.36 -9.34 -15.78
N THR A 228 -7.93 -9.40 -17.05
CA THR A 228 -6.95 -10.40 -17.53
C THR A 228 -5.55 -10.21 -16.96
N MET A 229 -5.30 -9.10 -16.26
CA MET A 229 -4.11 -8.88 -15.46
C MET A 229 -4.38 -9.09 -13.97
N THR A 230 -5.42 -8.44 -13.43
CA THR A 230 -5.67 -8.46 -11.98
C THR A 230 -6.00 -9.87 -11.46
N MET A 231 -6.85 -10.63 -12.15
CA MET A 231 -7.25 -11.97 -11.71
C MET A 231 -6.07 -12.96 -11.68
N PRO A 232 -5.27 -13.13 -12.75
CA PRO A 232 -4.13 -14.05 -12.68
C PRO A 232 -3.08 -13.65 -11.64
N ALA A 233 -2.87 -12.35 -11.41
CA ALA A 233 -1.92 -11.90 -10.40
C ALA A 233 -2.40 -12.26 -8.98
N VAL A 234 -3.68 -12.04 -8.67
CA VAL A 234 -4.28 -12.48 -7.40
C VAL A 234 -4.19 -14.00 -7.24
N LEU A 235 -4.57 -14.76 -8.26
CA LEU A 235 -4.51 -16.23 -8.20
C LEU A 235 -3.08 -16.76 -8.03
N THR A 236 -2.09 -16.07 -8.59
CA THR A 236 -0.67 -16.45 -8.42
C THR A 236 -0.23 -16.27 -6.96
N ILE A 237 -0.54 -15.12 -6.35
CA ILE A 237 -0.14 -14.83 -4.96
C ILE A 237 -0.91 -15.73 -3.99
N TRP A 238 -2.22 -15.88 -4.18
CA TRP A 238 -3.05 -16.77 -3.38
C TRP A 238 -2.58 -18.22 -3.52
N GLY A 239 -2.34 -18.70 -4.74
CA GLY A 239 -1.89 -20.08 -5.01
C GLY A 239 -0.55 -20.38 -4.34
N PHE A 240 0.40 -19.45 -4.41
CA PHE A 240 1.66 -19.57 -3.67
C PHE A 240 1.42 -19.61 -2.15
N SER A 241 0.62 -18.70 -1.63
CA SER A 241 0.37 -18.58 -0.18
C SER A 241 -0.37 -19.81 0.38
N ALA A 242 -1.31 -20.38 -0.39
CA ALA A 242 -1.99 -21.62 -0.05
C ALA A 242 -1.05 -22.83 -0.08
N ALA A 243 -0.16 -22.91 -1.09
CA ALA A 243 0.86 -23.95 -1.14
C ALA A 243 1.86 -23.83 0.03
N TYR A 244 2.24 -22.60 0.40
CA TYR A 244 3.11 -22.35 1.54
C TYR A 244 2.47 -22.79 2.85
N LEU A 245 1.21 -22.45 3.09
CA LEU A 245 0.46 -22.92 4.26
C LEU A 245 0.36 -24.44 4.30
N ALA A 246 0.03 -25.08 3.18
CA ALA A 246 -0.04 -26.54 3.11
C ALA A 246 1.30 -27.22 3.37
N ALA A 247 2.42 -26.57 3.03
CA ALA A 247 3.77 -27.13 3.19
C ALA A 247 4.38 -26.86 4.57
N THR A 248 4.06 -25.74 5.20
CA THR A 248 4.72 -25.26 6.44
C THR A 248 3.81 -25.28 7.66
N GLY A 249 2.50 -25.28 7.48
CA GLY A 249 1.53 -25.03 8.56
C GLY A 249 1.35 -23.55 8.90
N GLU A 250 2.05 -22.64 8.20
CA GLU A 250 2.06 -21.20 8.50
C GLU A 250 1.66 -20.34 7.31
N TYR A 251 1.22 -19.10 7.57
CA TYR A 251 0.95 -18.14 6.50
C TYR A 251 2.23 -17.44 6.03
N PHE A 252 2.40 -17.36 4.71
CA PHE A 252 3.53 -16.64 4.12
C PHE A 252 3.51 -15.14 4.45
N PHE A 253 2.38 -14.48 4.19
CA PHE A 253 2.11 -13.15 4.73
C PHE A 253 1.38 -13.34 6.06
N TYR A 254 1.87 -12.71 7.13
CA TYR A 254 1.42 -13.03 8.48
C TYR A 254 -0.11 -12.91 8.67
N ASP A 255 -0.72 -11.85 8.17
CA ASP A 255 -2.10 -11.53 8.52
C ASP A 255 -3.14 -11.74 7.40
N ALA A 256 -2.71 -12.29 6.25
CA ALA A 256 -3.57 -12.52 5.08
C ALA A 256 -2.93 -13.50 4.07
N TYR A 257 -3.71 -14.05 3.12
CA TYR A 257 -3.12 -14.65 1.92
C TYR A 257 -2.59 -13.60 0.94
N ILE A 258 -3.20 -12.42 0.91
CA ILE A 258 -2.79 -11.28 0.10
C ILE A 258 -2.94 -10.01 0.94
N PRO A 259 -1.83 -9.31 1.28
CA PRO A 259 -1.93 -8.07 2.04
C PRO A 259 -2.80 -7.03 1.33
N ILE A 260 -3.58 -6.25 2.09
CA ILE A 260 -4.53 -5.26 1.52
C ILE A 260 -3.83 -4.29 0.59
N ALA A 261 -2.64 -3.82 0.97
CA ALA A 261 -1.88 -2.88 0.17
C ALA A 261 -1.40 -3.50 -1.16
N VAL A 262 -1.08 -4.80 -1.19
CA VAL A 262 -0.78 -5.53 -2.43
C VAL A 262 -2.04 -5.63 -3.29
N PHE A 263 -3.18 -5.99 -2.68
CA PHE A 263 -4.47 -6.07 -3.37
C PHE A 263 -4.87 -4.72 -3.99
N LEU A 264 -4.66 -3.62 -3.26
CA LEU A 264 -4.85 -2.26 -3.75
C LEU A 264 -3.97 -1.96 -4.97
N GLY A 265 -2.68 -2.30 -4.91
CA GLY A 265 -1.73 -2.15 -6.02
C GLY A 265 -2.18 -2.90 -7.27
N LEU A 266 -2.62 -4.16 -7.10
CA LEU A 266 -3.12 -5.03 -8.17
C LEU A 266 -4.35 -4.48 -8.90
N HIS A 267 -5.15 -3.64 -8.24
CA HIS A 267 -6.38 -3.10 -8.80
C HIS A 267 -6.20 -1.69 -9.37
N LEU A 268 -5.41 -0.84 -8.72
CA LEU A 268 -5.40 0.61 -8.98
C LEU A 268 -4.03 1.20 -9.38
N LEU A 269 -2.93 0.43 -9.31
CA LEU A 269 -1.58 0.88 -9.70
C LEU A 269 -1.03 0.08 -10.89
N PHE A 270 -1.11 -1.23 -10.80
CA PHE A 270 -0.57 -2.19 -11.75
C PHE A 270 -1.31 -2.20 -13.10
N THR A 271 -2.56 -1.74 -13.13
CA THR A 271 -3.50 -1.90 -14.24
C THR A 271 -3.47 -0.77 -15.28
N ASP A 272 -2.40 0.02 -15.37
CA ASP A 272 -2.30 1.09 -16.37
C ASP A 272 -2.20 0.51 -17.80
N PRO A 273 -3.20 0.75 -18.68
CA PRO A 273 -3.17 0.25 -20.06
C PRO A 273 -2.07 0.87 -20.92
N ALA A 274 -1.49 2.01 -20.51
CA ALA A 274 -0.45 2.69 -21.28
C ALA A 274 0.92 2.00 -21.18
N THR A 275 1.16 1.32 -20.05
CA THR A 275 2.48 0.79 -19.64
C THR A 275 2.49 -0.73 -19.43
N SER A 276 1.38 -1.39 -19.74
CA SER A 276 1.22 -2.85 -19.72
C SER A 276 1.18 -3.44 -21.14
N PRO A 277 1.35 -4.77 -21.28
CA PRO A 277 1.23 -5.45 -22.57
C PRO A 277 -0.14 -5.24 -23.22
N ARG A 278 -0.16 -5.27 -24.56
CA ARG A 278 -1.38 -5.08 -25.35
C ARG A 278 -2.13 -6.37 -25.63
N SER A 279 -1.39 -7.48 -25.76
CA SER A 279 -1.98 -8.80 -25.97
C SER A 279 -2.57 -9.35 -24.66
N GLU A 280 -3.68 -10.09 -24.75
CA GLU A 280 -4.31 -10.70 -23.56
C GLU A 280 -3.38 -11.71 -22.90
N LEU A 281 -2.68 -12.54 -23.67
CA LEU A 281 -1.69 -13.48 -23.12
C LEU A 281 -0.49 -12.74 -22.51
N GLY A 282 -0.05 -11.64 -23.13
CA GLY A 282 1.00 -10.80 -22.55
C GLY A 282 0.58 -10.20 -21.20
N ARG A 283 -0.69 -9.80 -21.06
CA ARG A 283 -1.29 -9.33 -19.80
C ARG A 283 -1.31 -10.42 -18.72
N VAL A 284 -1.66 -11.65 -19.09
CA VAL A 284 -1.61 -12.81 -18.16
C VAL A 284 -0.17 -13.10 -17.73
N LEU A 285 0.79 -13.14 -18.67
CA LEU A 285 2.21 -13.37 -18.34
C LEU A 285 2.77 -12.27 -17.44
N PHE A 286 2.45 -11.01 -17.74
CA PHE A 286 2.82 -9.85 -16.92
C PHE A 286 2.25 -9.95 -15.50
N ALA A 287 1.02 -10.43 -15.37
CA ALA A 287 0.36 -10.63 -14.09
C ALA A 287 0.96 -11.77 -13.25
N VAL A 288 1.27 -12.90 -13.87
CA VAL A 288 1.95 -14.02 -13.19
C VAL A 288 3.33 -13.57 -12.71
N LEU A 289 4.09 -12.87 -13.55
CA LEU A 289 5.39 -12.32 -13.18
C LEU A 289 5.29 -11.26 -12.08
N TYR A 290 4.24 -10.44 -12.07
CA TYR A 290 3.98 -9.53 -10.95
C TYR A 290 3.71 -10.27 -9.66
N GLY A 291 2.81 -11.27 -9.67
CA GLY A 291 2.51 -12.06 -8.48
C GLY A 291 3.75 -12.76 -7.92
N ALA A 292 4.54 -13.40 -8.79
CA ALA A 292 5.82 -13.98 -8.42
C ALA A 292 6.82 -12.92 -7.93
N GLY A 293 6.83 -11.74 -8.55
CA GLY A 293 7.67 -10.62 -8.16
C GLY A 293 7.35 -10.07 -6.77
N VAL A 294 6.08 -9.99 -6.38
CA VAL A 294 5.67 -9.60 -5.02
C VAL A 294 6.19 -10.61 -4.01
N VAL A 295 5.94 -11.90 -4.23
CA VAL A 295 6.43 -12.99 -3.36
C VAL A 295 7.97 -12.96 -3.26
N GLY A 296 8.66 -12.87 -4.40
CA GLY A 296 10.12 -12.78 -4.44
C GLY A 296 10.67 -11.52 -3.75
N SER A 297 9.94 -10.40 -3.82
CA SER A 297 10.33 -9.15 -3.17
C SER A 297 10.29 -9.27 -1.65
N VAL A 298 9.34 -10.02 -1.07
CA VAL A 298 9.33 -10.27 0.39
C VAL A 298 10.62 -10.97 0.83
N PHE A 299 11.04 -12.02 0.11
CA PHE A 299 12.30 -12.70 0.41
C PHE A 299 13.50 -11.75 0.28
N ALA A 300 13.56 -10.96 -0.80
CA ALA A 300 14.65 -10.02 -1.04
C ALA A 300 14.72 -8.90 0.03
N LEU A 301 13.55 -8.38 0.45
CA LEU A 301 13.46 -7.33 1.47
C LEU A 301 13.86 -7.84 2.84
N ASN A 302 13.40 -9.04 3.23
CA ASN A 302 13.81 -9.69 4.48
C ASN A 302 15.33 -9.90 4.53
N ALA A 303 15.94 -10.29 3.41
CA ALA A 303 17.40 -10.49 3.33
C ALA A 303 18.22 -9.21 3.59
N VAL A 304 17.62 -8.03 3.40
CA VAL A 304 18.25 -6.72 3.68
C VAL A 304 17.61 -6.01 4.88
N SER A 305 16.81 -6.72 5.68
CA SER A 305 16.07 -6.16 6.83
C SER A 305 15.20 -4.94 6.49
N ALA A 306 14.72 -4.87 5.25
CA ALA A 306 13.83 -3.81 4.79
C ALA A 306 12.36 -4.19 5.05
N PRO A 307 11.49 -3.24 5.42
CA PRO A 307 10.08 -3.52 5.63
C PRO A 307 9.39 -4.10 4.39
N PRO A 308 8.57 -5.16 4.53
CA PRO A 308 7.99 -5.87 3.39
C PRO A 308 6.95 -5.03 2.63
N PHE A 309 6.49 -3.88 3.15
CA PHE A 309 5.48 -3.06 2.46
C PHE A 309 5.97 -2.51 1.09
N TYR A 310 7.26 -2.55 0.78
CA TYR A 310 7.78 -2.16 -0.53
C TYR A 310 7.54 -3.22 -1.64
N ASP A 311 7.17 -4.44 -1.27
CA ASP A 311 6.97 -5.61 -2.15
C ASP A 311 6.08 -5.36 -3.38
N LYS A 312 5.04 -4.55 -3.21
CA LYS A 312 4.06 -4.14 -4.22
C LYS A 312 4.55 -3.03 -5.16
N LEU A 313 5.60 -2.29 -4.78
CA LEU A 313 6.07 -1.11 -5.51
C LEU A 313 7.20 -1.46 -6.47
N LEU A 314 8.14 -2.31 -6.03
CA LEU A 314 9.37 -2.60 -6.76
C LEU A 314 9.18 -3.39 -8.08
N PRO A 315 8.26 -4.35 -8.19
CA PRO A 315 8.10 -5.13 -9.43
C PRO A 315 7.57 -4.30 -10.61
N VAL A 316 6.76 -3.27 -10.39
CA VAL A 316 6.02 -2.58 -11.46
C VAL A 316 6.95 -1.96 -12.52
N PRO A 317 7.99 -1.18 -12.18
CA PRO A 317 8.86 -0.59 -13.20
C PRO A 317 9.65 -1.65 -13.98
N ILE A 318 10.09 -2.73 -13.32
CA ILE A 318 10.80 -3.84 -13.98
C ILE A 318 9.89 -4.46 -15.04
N LEU A 319 8.64 -4.73 -14.69
CA LEU A 319 7.68 -5.29 -15.63
C LEU A 319 7.31 -4.32 -16.75
N ASN A 320 7.20 -3.02 -16.48
CA ASN A 320 6.97 -2.02 -17.53
C ASN A 320 8.06 -2.05 -18.61
N LEU A 321 9.33 -2.29 -18.24
CA LEU A 321 10.42 -2.50 -19.19
C LEU A 321 10.26 -3.78 -20.00
N LEU A 322 9.78 -4.86 -19.36
CA LEU A 322 9.56 -6.17 -19.98
C LEU A 322 8.31 -6.22 -20.86
N ALA A 323 7.39 -5.25 -20.77
CA ALA A 323 6.09 -5.28 -21.44
C ALA A 323 6.14 -5.63 -22.95
N PRO A 324 7.04 -5.07 -23.79
CA PRO A 324 7.09 -5.43 -25.20
C PRO A 324 7.66 -6.83 -25.44
N MET A 325 8.59 -7.27 -24.58
CA MET A 325 9.13 -8.62 -24.67
C MET A 325 8.05 -9.65 -24.35
N LEU A 326 7.20 -9.35 -23.36
CA LEU A 326 6.05 -10.18 -23.02
C LEU A 326 5.01 -10.22 -24.15
N ASP A 327 4.76 -9.11 -24.84
CA ASP A 327 3.91 -9.11 -26.05
C ASP A 327 4.50 -9.96 -27.20
N ARG A 328 5.84 -9.95 -27.37
CA ARG A 328 6.51 -10.82 -28.35
C ARG A 328 6.43 -12.29 -27.95
N ALA A 329 6.69 -12.60 -26.68
CA ALA A 329 6.60 -13.95 -26.14
C ALA A 329 5.17 -14.50 -26.26
N ALA A 330 4.17 -13.66 -25.96
CA ALA A 330 2.77 -14.00 -26.13
C ALA A 330 2.42 -14.34 -27.60
N THR A 331 2.92 -13.55 -28.55
CA THR A 331 2.74 -13.85 -29.99
C THR A 331 3.38 -15.19 -30.38
N ALA A 332 4.55 -15.52 -29.83
CA ALA A 332 5.23 -16.78 -30.10
C ALA A 332 4.57 -17.99 -29.41
N LEU A 333 3.92 -17.79 -28.27
CA LEU A 333 3.30 -18.84 -27.47
C LEU A 333 1.84 -19.11 -27.90
N ALA A 334 1.13 -18.11 -28.39
CA ALA A 334 -0.29 -18.22 -28.75
C ALA A 334 -0.63 -19.40 -29.69
N PRO A 335 0.17 -19.72 -30.74
CA PRO A 335 -0.09 -20.90 -31.57
C PRO A 335 0.09 -22.23 -30.83
N ARG A 336 0.97 -22.28 -29.82
CA ARG A 336 1.27 -23.50 -29.05
C ARG A 336 0.17 -23.83 -28.02
N LEU A 337 -0.58 -22.83 -27.57
CA LEU A 337 -1.71 -23.01 -26.67
C LEU A 337 -2.97 -23.57 -27.37
N GLY A 338 -2.93 -23.69 -28.70
CA GLY A 338 -3.89 -24.46 -29.49
C GLY A 338 -5.32 -23.90 -29.51
N VAL A 339 -6.27 -24.79 -29.78
CA VAL A 339 -7.69 -24.49 -30.04
C VAL A 339 -8.38 -23.85 -28.82
N ALA A 340 -7.97 -24.20 -27.60
CA ALA A 340 -8.55 -23.66 -26.37
C ALA A 340 -8.31 -22.15 -26.22
N TRP A 341 -7.09 -21.68 -26.51
CA TRP A 341 -6.78 -20.25 -26.52
C TRP A 341 -7.50 -19.51 -27.66
N ALA A 342 -7.56 -20.13 -28.85
CA ALA A 342 -8.29 -19.56 -29.98
C ALA A 342 -9.80 -19.41 -29.71
N ALA A 343 -10.42 -20.40 -29.06
CA ALA A 343 -11.82 -20.36 -28.66
C ALA A 343 -12.09 -19.28 -27.59
N ALA A 344 -11.21 -19.15 -26.59
CA ALA A 344 -11.29 -18.08 -25.58
C ALA A 344 -11.14 -16.67 -26.18
N MET A 345 -10.39 -16.54 -27.28
CA MET A 345 -10.12 -15.27 -27.95
C MET A 345 -11.12 -14.92 -29.07
N GLY A 346 -11.93 -15.87 -29.55
CA GLY A 346 -12.85 -15.71 -30.68
C GLY A 346 -14.11 -14.88 -30.39
N ALA A 347 -14.40 -14.58 -29.12
CA ALA A 347 -15.54 -13.73 -28.75
C ALA A 347 -15.31 -12.24 -29.07
N VAL A 348 -16.40 -11.51 -29.36
CA VAL A 348 -16.37 -10.05 -29.51
C VAL A 348 -15.71 -9.41 -28.27
N PRO A 349 -14.76 -8.46 -28.42
CA PRO A 349 -13.97 -7.95 -27.30
C PRO A 349 -14.77 -7.50 -26.08
N THR A 350 -15.93 -6.86 -26.29
CA THR A 350 -16.82 -6.44 -25.20
C THR A 350 -17.39 -7.63 -24.42
N ARG A 351 -17.90 -8.66 -25.11
CA ARG A 351 -18.43 -9.88 -24.47
C ARG A 351 -17.34 -10.61 -23.70
N ARG A 352 -16.12 -10.66 -24.25
CA ARG A 352 -14.95 -11.25 -23.56
C ARG A 352 -14.62 -10.52 -22.27
N ARG A 353 -14.61 -9.18 -22.27
CA ARG A 353 -14.36 -8.39 -21.06
C ARG A 353 -15.40 -8.65 -19.98
N VAL A 354 -16.69 -8.64 -20.35
CA VAL A 354 -17.77 -8.95 -19.41
C VAL A 354 -17.64 -10.36 -18.86
N ALA A 355 -17.35 -11.36 -19.71
CA ALA A 355 -17.13 -12.74 -19.27
C ALA A 355 -15.93 -12.86 -18.33
N THR A 356 -14.83 -12.17 -18.62
CA THR A 356 -13.62 -12.16 -17.77
C THR A 356 -13.91 -11.51 -16.43
N VAL A 357 -14.63 -10.38 -16.41
CA VAL A 357 -15.01 -9.70 -15.16
C VAL A 357 -16.02 -10.55 -14.38
N GLY A 358 -16.95 -11.22 -15.04
CA GLY A 358 -17.89 -12.16 -14.40
C GLY A 358 -17.17 -13.33 -13.75
N LEU A 359 -16.21 -13.95 -14.45
CA LEU A 359 -15.33 -14.98 -13.89
C LEU A 359 -14.53 -14.43 -12.71
N TRP A 360 -13.96 -13.24 -12.85
CA TRP A 360 -13.20 -12.61 -11.78
C TRP A 360 -14.05 -12.31 -10.54
N ALA A 361 -15.30 -11.86 -10.72
CA ALA A 361 -16.26 -11.68 -9.63
C ALA A 361 -16.62 -12.99 -8.94
N ALA A 362 -16.80 -14.08 -9.70
CA ALA A 362 -17.01 -15.40 -9.13
C ALA A 362 -15.80 -15.87 -8.31
N VAL A 363 -14.58 -15.71 -8.84
CA VAL A 363 -13.34 -16.03 -8.11
C VAL A 363 -13.21 -15.20 -6.84
N PHE A 364 -13.42 -13.88 -6.93
CA PHE A 364 -13.37 -13.00 -5.76
C PHE A 364 -14.41 -13.38 -4.70
N ALA A 365 -15.64 -13.68 -5.11
CA ALA A 365 -16.68 -14.14 -4.20
C ALA A 365 -16.31 -15.47 -3.52
N THR A 366 -15.76 -16.44 -4.26
CA THR A 366 -15.27 -17.69 -3.70
C THR A 366 -14.15 -17.46 -2.69
N LEU A 367 -13.13 -16.68 -3.04
CA LEU A 367 -12.03 -16.36 -2.12
C LEU A 367 -12.51 -15.61 -0.88
N SER A 368 -13.53 -14.75 -1.02
CA SER A 368 -14.10 -14.02 0.11
C SER A 368 -14.91 -14.96 1.02
N PHE A 369 -15.72 -15.84 0.43
CA PHE A 369 -16.56 -16.78 1.17
C PHE A 369 -15.73 -17.83 1.91
N THR A 370 -14.60 -18.27 1.35
CA THR A 370 -13.69 -19.23 2.02
C THR A 370 -12.78 -18.58 3.07
N GLY A 371 -12.87 -17.27 3.26
CA GLY A 371 -11.99 -16.53 4.19
C GLY A 371 -10.56 -16.34 3.67
N ALA A 372 -10.27 -16.67 2.41
CA ALA A 372 -8.97 -16.40 1.79
C ALA A 372 -8.73 -14.90 1.56
N LEU A 373 -9.80 -14.15 1.32
CA LEU A 373 -9.82 -12.68 1.31
C LEU A 373 -10.89 -12.20 2.29
N GLY A 374 -10.61 -11.14 3.05
CA GLY A 374 -11.60 -10.53 3.93
C GLY A 374 -11.06 -10.20 5.31
N ASP A 375 -11.99 -10.05 6.24
CA ASP A 375 -11.71 -9.42 7.53
C ASP A 375 -11.36 -10.43 8.64
N HIS A 376 -11.68 -11.72 8.46
CA HIS A 376 -11.56 -12.76 9.50
C HIS A 376 -10.47 -13.80 9.20
N HIS A 377 -9.29 -13.36 8.78
CA HIS A 377 -8.20 -14.28 8.45
C HIS A 377 -7.51 -14.81 9.73
N PRO A 378 -7.29 -16.12 9.91
CA PRO A 378 -6.74 -16.68 11.16
C PRO A 378 -5.36 -16.12 11.54
N GLY A 379 -4.49 -15.87 10.56
CA GLY A 379 -3.17 -15.27 10.80
C GLY A 379 -3.20 -13.85 11.39
N GLN A 380 -4.36 -13.20 11.49
CA GLN A 380 -4.49 -11.93 12.21
C GLN A 380 -4.45 -12.11 13.73
N TYR A 381 -4.74 -13.30 14.24
CA TYR A 381 -5.01 -13.53 15.65
C TYR A 381 -3.87 -14.30 16.31
N TYR A 382 -3.56 -13.90 17.54
CA TYR A 382 -2.46 -14.45 18.32
C TYR A 382 -2.51 -15.97 18.51
N PRO A 383 -3.66 -16.61 18.80
CA PRO A 383 -3.71 -18.06 19.02
C PRO A 383 -3.16 -18.89 17.85
N PHE A 384 -3.34 -18.46 16.59
CA PHE A 384 -2.79 -19.17 15.45
C PHE A 384 -1.25 -19.25 15.52
N TRP A 385 -0.60 -18.13 15.83
CA TRP A 385 0.85 -18.04 15.89
C TRP A 385 1.42 -18.69 17.14
N ARG A 386 0.72 -18.61 18.27
CA ARG A 386 1.07 -19.36 19.48
C ARG A 386 1.04 -20.86 19.21
N ASP A 387 -0.07 -21.38 18.67
CA ASP A 387 -0.22 -22.83 18.40
C ASP A 387 0.87 -23.32 17.40
N ALA A 388 1.23 -22.50 16.41
CA ALA A 388 2.34 -22.82 15.49
C ALA A 388 3.73 -22.75 16.16
N CYS A 389 3.94 -21.81 17.09
CA CYS A 389 5.16 -21.75 17.90
C CYS A 389 5.30 -22.98 18.80
N GLU A 390 4.23 -23.39 19.48
CA GLU A 390 4.18 -24.61 20.28
C GLU A 390 4.42 -25.88 19.45
N ALA A 391 4.05 -25.85 18.17
CA ALA A 391 4.36 -26.91 17.20
C ALA A 391 5.81 -26.90 16.70
N GLY A 392 6.65 -25.97 17.17
CA GLY A 392 8.10 -25.92 16.91
C GLY A 392 8.52 -24.96 15.79
N SER A 393 7.67 -23.99 15.42
CA SER A 393 8.05 -22.97 14.43
C SER A 393 8.74 -21.77 15.06
N ASP A 394 10.03 -21.59 14.75
CA ASP A 394 10.80 -20.41 15.15
C ASP A 394 10.17 -19.11 14.62
N ARG A 395 9.74 -19.11 13.34
CA ARG A 395 9.10 -17.95 12.71
C ARG A 395 7.81 -17.56 13.43
N ALA A 396 7.03 -18.54 13.87
CA ALA A 396 5.82 -18.28 14.61
C ALA A 396 6.10 -17.80 16.04
N CYS A 397 7.17 -18.29 16.67
CA CYS A 397 7.60 -17.81 17.98
C CYS A 397 8.05 -16.34 17.93
N ASP A 398 8.88 -15.98 16.94
CA ASP A 398 9.30 -14.59 16.71
C ASP A 398 8.09 -13.67 16.52
N TYR A 399 7.15 -14.06 15.64
CA TYR A 399 5.98 -13.25 15.36
C TYR A 399 5.01 -13.17 16.56
N SER A 400 4.87 -14.24 17.34
CA SER A 400 4.09 -14.25 18.58
C SER A 400 4.64 -13.23 19.59
N GLY A 401 5.97 -13.13 19.71
CA GLY A 401 6.62 -12.11 20.52
C GLY A 401 6.30 -10.69 20.04
N ILE A 402 6.37 -10.43 18.73
CA ILE A 402 5.99 -9.14 18.13
C ILE A 402 4.53 -8.79 18.45
N MET A 403 3.62 -9.78 18.41
CA MET A 403 2.21 -9.56 18.74
C MET A 403 2.03 -9.21 20.22
N GLN A 404 2.69 -9.93 21.13
CA GLN A 404 2.63 -9.64 22.57
C GLN A 404 3.19 -8.25 22.89
N GLN A 405 4.33 -7.88 22.32
CA GLN A 405 4.87 -6.52 22.44
C GLN A 405 3.86 -5.46 21.96
N SER A 406 3.24 -5.67 20.79
CA SER A 406 2.23 -4.76 20.25
C SER A 406 0.99 -4.63 21.14
N PHE A 407 0.57 -5.70 21.83
CA PHE A 407 -0.52 -5.64 22.80
C PHE A 407 -0.11 -4.94 24.11
N CYS A 408 1.12 -5.17 24.57
CA CYS A 408 1.69 -4.48 25.73
C CYS A 408 1.77 -2.97 25.49
N ASP A 409 2.25 -2.54 24.32
CA ASP A 409 2.32 -1.13 23.91
C ASP A 409 0.92 -0.47 23.83
N ARG A 410 -0.13 -1.27 23.64
CA ARG A 410 -1.54 -0.82 23.67
C ARG A 410 -2.15 -0.84 25.08
N GLY A 411 -1.39 -1.21 26.09
CA GLY A 411 -1.80 -1.17 27.51
C GLY A 411 -2.37 -2.48 28.05
N SER A 412 -2.07 -3.64 27.45
CA SER A 412 -2.41 -4.94 28.04
C SER A 412 -1.36 -5.36 29.05
N GLY A 413 -1.70 -5.39 30.35
CA GLY A 413 -0.82 -5.87 31.40
C GLY A 413 -0.53 -7.36 31.27
N TRP A 414 -1.51 -8.14 30.81
CA TRP A 414 -1.31 -9.54 30.45
C TRP A 414 -0.22 -9.71 29.39
N ALA A 415 -0.29 -8.95 28.31
CA ALA A 415 0.67 -9.08 27.21
C ALA A 415 2.08 -8.61 27.62
N CYS A 416 2.20 -7.56 28.44
CA CYS A 416 3.49 -7.14 28.99
C CYS A 416 4.12 -8.26 29.84
N ASN A 417 3.32 -8.97 30.64
CA ASN A 417 3.80 -10.12 31.39
C ASN A 417 4.28 -11.25 30.47
N GLU A 418 3.46 -11.67 29.50
CA GLU A 418 3.86 -12.76 28.60
C GLU A 418 5.09 -12.40 27.76
N PHE A 419 5.21 -11.15 27.33
CA PHE A 419 6.39 -10.66 26.60
C PHE A 419 7.65 -10.65 27.49
N GLY A 420 7.51 -10.23 28.76
CA GLY A 420 8.61 -10.30 29.74
C GLY A 420 9.06 -11.74 30.01
N ILE A 421 8.12 -12.70 30.07
CA ILE A 421 8.47 -14.12 30.20
C ILE A 421 9.25 -14.61 28.96
N LEU A 422 8.80 -14.25 27.76
CA LEU A 422 9.51 -14.58 26.52
C LEU A 422 10.96 -14.06 26.55
N MET A 423 11.17 -12.80 26.96
CA MET A 423 12.50 -12.21 27.10
C MET A 423 13.39 -12.95 28.11
N ALA A 424 12.82 -13.36 29.26
CA ALA A 424 13.58 -14.06 30.31
C ALA A 424 13.93 -15.51 29.93
N GLU A 425 12.97 -16.23 29.36
CA GLU A 425 13.08 -17.66 29.04
C GLU A 425 13.87 -17.91 27.76
N THR A 426 13.61 -17.12 26.71
CA THR A 426 14.19 -17.31 25.36
C THR A 426 15.44 -16.45 25.18
N ASP A 427 15.31 -15.14 25.33
CA ASP A 427 16.41 -14.20 25.02
C ASP A 427 17.45 -14.08 26.13
N ARG A 428 17.09 -14.58 27.34
CA ARG A 428 17.86 -14.40 28.58
C ARG A 428 18.09 -12.92 28.92
N ASP A 429 17.21 -12.03 28.44
CA ASP A 429 17.22 -10.61 28.78
C ASP A 429 16.42 -10.35 30.05
N PHE A 430 17.05 -10.64 31.19
CA PHE A 430 16.42 -10.43 32.50
C PHE A 430 16.16 -8.94 32.81
N ARG A 431 16.91 -8.01 32.22
CA ARG A 431 16.69 -6.58 32.44
C ARG A 431 15.48 -6.09 31.66
N GLY A 432 15.38 -6.47 30.39
CA GLY A 432 14.20 -6.22 29.57
C GLY A 432 12.96 -6.83 30.20
N ALA A 433 13.03 -8.11 30.59
CA ALA A 433 11.96 -8.82 31.27
C ALA A 433 11.47 -8.10 32.54
N ALA A 434 12.39 -7.64 33.41
CA ALA A 434 12.04 -6.88 34.60
C ALA A 434 11.26 -5.60 34.27
N GLY A 435 11.67 -4.87 33.22
CA GLY A 435 10.97 -3.67 32.78
C GLY A 435 9.54 -3.95 32.28
N GLU A 436 9.34 -5.06 31.57
CA GLU A 436 8.01 -5.46 31.11
C GLU A 436 7.12 -6.00 32.24
N PHE A 437 7.69 -6.70 33.24
CA PHE A 437 6.99 -7.09 34.46
C PHE A 437 6.58 -5.89 35.31
N GLU A 438 7.46 -4.88 35.44
CA GLU A 438 7.13 -3.62 36.09
C GLU A 438 5.97 -2.92 35.38
N ARG A 439 5.99 -2.88 34.04
CA ARG A 439 4.89 -2.32 33.24
C ARG A 439 3.59 -3.11 33.42
N ALA A 440 3.64 -4.44 33.40
CA ALA A 440 2.49 -5.30 33.67
C ALA A 440 1.90 -5.03 35.07
N CYS A 441 2.76 -4.91 36.08
CA CYS A 441 2.36 -4.59 37.44
C CYS A 441 1.71 -3.20 37.54
N GLY A 442 2.30 -2.20 36.88
CA GLY A 442 1.74 -0.84 36.80
C GLY A 442 0.38 -0.77 36.10
N LEU A 443 0.09 -1.71 35.21
CA LEU A 443 -1.22 -1.91 34.56
C LEU A 443 -2.21 -2.73 35.41
N GLY A 444 -1.81 -3.17 36.61
CA GLY A 444 -2.66 -3.91 37.54
C GLY A 444 -2.73 -5.42 37.28
N PHE A 445 -1.85 -5.97 36.45
CA PHE A 445 -1.81 -7.41 36.19
C PHE A 445 -0.97 -8.13 37.25
N ALA A 446 -1.64 -8.79 38.21
CA ALA A 446 -1.00 -9.36 39.41
C ALA A 446 0.18 -10.32 39.13
N PRO A 447 0.14 -11.23 38.12
CA PRO A 447 1.30 -12.06 37.78
C PRO A 447 2.55 -11.25 37.41
N GLY A 448 2.38 -10.06 36.82
CA GLY A 448 3.51 -9.18 36.51
C GLY A 448 4.25 -8.71 37.77
N CYS A 449 3.51 -8.32 38.82
CA CYS A 449 4.11 -7.95 40.10
C CYS A 449 4.86 -9.14 40.74
N ALA A 450 4.24 -10.32 40.72
CA ALA A 450 4.84 -11.54 41.26
C ALA A 450 6.12 -11.93 40.49
N ASN A 451 6.12 -11.81 39.17
CA ASN A 451 7.27 -12.12 38.32
C ASN A 451 8.43 -11.15 38.50
N LEU A 452 8.13 -9.87 38.73
CA LEU A 452 9.15 -8.88 39.05
C LEU A 452 9.89 -9.25 40.34
N GLU A 453 9.16 -9.63 41.39
CA GLU A 453 9.74 -10.11 42.66
C GLU A 453 10.50 -11.42 42.49
N ALA A 454 9.89 -12.38 41.78
CA ALA A 454 10.46 -13.70 41.51
C ALA A 454 11.79 -13.59 40.75
N LEU A 455 11.86 -12.72 39.74
CA LEU A 455 13.07 -12.49 38.97
C LEU A 455 14.17 -11.84 39.81
N GLY A 456 13.81 -10.88 40.67
CA GLY A 456 14.74 -10.27 41.63
C GLY A 456 15.29 -11.27 42.67
N ALA A 457 14.50 -12.29 43.00
CA ALA A 457 14.88 -13.38 43.91
C ALA A 457 15.61 -14.55 43.21
N GLY A 458 15.77 -14.52 41.88
CA GLY A 458 16.41 -15.59 41.12
C GLY A 458 15.56 -16.85 40.94
N ALA A 459 14.23 -16.72 41.01
CA ALA A 459 13.31 -17.83 40.76
C ALA A 459 13.36 -18.28 39.29
N MET A 460 13.18 -19.58 39.06
CA MET A 460 13.19 -20.19 37.72
C MET A 460 11.81 -20.29 37.07
N GLU A 461 10.74 -20.26 37.85
CA GLU A 461 9.36 -20.36 37.33
C GLU A 461 8.68 -18.99 37.38
N LEU A 462 8.13 -18.58 36.23
CA LEU A 462 7.41 -17.32 36.06
C LEU A 462 5.91 -17.60 35.93
N GLY A 463 5.10 -16.84 36.64
CA GLY A 463 3.65 -16.96 36.67
C GLY A 463 2.97 -16.44 35.41
N ARG A 464 2.02 -17.22 34.89
CA ARG A 464 1.16 -16.90 33.75
C ARG A 464 -0.31 -16.95 34.20
N ALA A 465 -1.17 -16.18 33.55
CA ALA A 465 -2.62 -16.25 33.76
C ALA A 465 -3.38 -15.91 32.48
N ALA A 466 -4.69 -16.15 32.43
CA ALA A 466 -5.53 -15.74 31.31
C ALA A 466 -5.66 -14.19 31.25
N PRO A 467 -5.84 -13.61 30.04
CA PRO A 467 -6.05 -12.16 29.91
C PRO A 467 -7.32 -11.72 30.64
N PRO A 468 -7.28 -10.63 31.44
CA PRO A 468 -8.46 -10.08 32.06
C PRO A 468 -9.52 -9.65 31.03
N VAL A 469 -10.81 -9.76 31.39
CA VAL A 469 -11.93 -9.38 30.48
C VAL A 469 -11.78 -7.94 29.96
N GLY A 470 -11.31 -7.02 30.80
CA GLY A 470 -11.08 -5.62 30.42
C GLY A 470 -9.99 -5.43 29.36
N GLU A 471 -9.08 -6.39 29.20
CA GLU A 471 -7.99 -6.37 28.23
C GLU A 471 -8.34 -7.12 26.92
N LEU A 472 -9.44 -7.89 26.89
CA LEU A 472 -9.89 -8.62 25.70
C LEU A 472 -10.03 -7.73 24.45
N PRO A 473 -10.56 -6.49 24.52
CA PRO A 473 -10.61 -5.62 23.34
C PRO A 473 -9.23 -5.31 22.73
N ILE A 474 -8.14 -5.41 23.51
CA ILE A 474 -6.76 -5.21 23.04
C ILE A 474 -6.26 -6.49 22.37
N VAL A 475 -6.29 -7.62 23.09
CA VAL A 475 -5.68 -8.88 22.65
C VAL A 475 -6.47 -9.58 21.54
N LEU A 476 -7.79 -9.36 21.47
CA LEU A 476 -8.63 -9.95 20.43
C LEU A 476 -8.49 -9.21 19.09
N ARG A 477 -8.00 -7.97 19.07
CA ARG A 477 -8.12 -7.05 17.91
C ARG A 477 -7.54 -7.57 16.59
N GLY A 478 -6.44 -8.33 16.66
CA GLY A 478 -5.65 -8.69 15.49
C GLY A 478 -5.12 -7.47 14.72
N SER A 479 -5.02 -7.56 13.39
CA SER A 479 -4.54 -6.45 12.53
C SER A 479 -5.63 -5.45 12.10
N LYS A 480 -6.88 -5.66 12.54
CA LYS A 480 -8.04 -4.83 12.19
C LYS A 480 -8.24 -3.59 13.06
N GLY A 481 -9.32 -2.85 12.77
CA GLY A 481 -9.80 -1.76 13.60
C GLY A 481 -10.11 -2.19 15.04
N PRO A 482 -10.32 -1.23 15.97
CA PRO A 482 -10.60 -1.55 17.37
C PRO A 482 -11.80 -2.49 17.54
N VAL A 483 -11.71 -3.41 18.51
CA VAL A 483 -12.85 -4.24 18.94
C VAL A 483 -13.90 -3.33 19.57
N THR A 484 -15.14 -3.42 19.07
CA THR A 484 -16.24 -2.55 19.50
C THR A 484 -17.06 -3.16 20.63
N GLU A 485 -17.03 -4.48 20.74
CA GLU A 485 -17.68 -5.26 21.77
C GLU A 485 -17.16 -4.86 23.15
N ARG A 486 -18.07 -4.67 24.10
CA ARG A 486 -17.77 -4.34 25.51
C ARG A 486 -18.39 -5.31 26.50
N ASP A 487 -19.42 -6.03 26.07
CA ASP A 487 -20.07 -7.04 26.89
C ASP A 487 -19.15 -8.26 27.07
N PRO A 488 -18.97 -8.79 28.29
CA PRO A 488 -18.10 -9.93 28.56
C PRO A 488 -18.44 -11.21 27.79
N GLU A 489 -19.72 -11.49 27.54
CA GLU A 489 -20.16 -12.68 26.81
C GLU A 489 -19.88 -12.52 25.32
N ALA A 490 -20.16 -11.34 24.76
CA ALA A 490 -19.81 -11.00 23.38
C ALA A 490 -18.28 -11.06 23.15
N LEU A 491 -17.48 -10.53 24.07
CA LEU A 491 -16.02 -10.60 24.00
C LEU A 491 -15.50 -12.04 24.09
N ARG A 492 -16.12 -12.87 24.93
CA ARG A 492 -15.79 -14.30 25.02
C ARG A 492 -16.11 -15.03 23.72
N ALA A 493 -17.32 -14.85 23.19
CA ALA A 493 -17.74 -15.44 21.92
C ALA A 493 -16.79 -15.02 20.78
N LEU A 494 -16.44 -13.74 20.70
CA LEU A 494 -15.48 -13.22 19.73
C LEU A 494 -14.08 -13.83 19.92
N GLY A 495 -13.64 -14.02 21.17
CA GLY A 495 -12.39 -14.70 21.46
C GLY A 495 -12.39 -16.14 20.97
N CYS A 496 -13.48 -16.86 21.16
CA CYS A 496 -13.66 -18.22 20.67
C CYS A 496 -13.63 -18.31 19.14
N GLU A 497 -14.31 -17.41 18.44
CA GLU A 497 -14.23 -17.29 16.98
C GLU A 497 -12.80 -17.04 16.49
N ARG A 498 -11.97 -16.39 17.31
CA ARG A 498 -10.57 -16.05 17.03
C ARG A 498 -9.56 -17.07 17.58
N GLY A 499 -10.01 -18.21 18.08
CA GLY A 499 -9.18 -19.33 18.51
C GLY A 499 -8.69 -19.30 19.96
N TRP A 500 -9.20 -18.39 20.81
CA TRP A 500 -8.86 -18.29 22.23
C TRP A 500 -9.61 -19.34 23.07
N ARG A 501 -9.18 -20.61 23.01
CA ARG A 501 -9.84 -21.75 23.68
C ARG A 501 -9.89 -21.60 25.20
N GLU A 502 -8.89 -20.94 25.78
CA GLU A 502 -8.74 -20.66 27.21
C GLU A 502 -9.84 -19.75 27.80
N LEU A 503 -10.65 -19.10 26.95
CA LEU A 503 -11.76 -18.25 27.40
C LEU A 503 -13.03 -19.06 27.74
N GLY A 504 -12.96 -20.40 27.73
CA GLY A 504 -14.08 -21.28 28.05
C GLY A 504 -15.08 -21.35 26.91
N CYS A 505 -14.58 -21.67 25.72
CA CYS A 505 -15.38 -21.79 24.51
C CYS A 505 -16.30 -23.02 24.54
N PRO A 506 -17.52 -22.91 23.99
CA PRO A 506 -18.50 -23.99 23.96
C PRO A 506 -18.10 -25.15 23.04
#